data_AF-A0A970W3H6-F1
#
_entry.id   AF-A0A970W3H6-F1
#
_cell.length_a   1.000
_cell.length_b   1.000
_cell.length_c   1.000
_cell.angle_alpha   90.00
_cell.angle_beta   90.00
_cell.angle_gamma   90.00
#
_symmetry.space_group_name_H-M   'P 1'
#
loop_
_entity.id
_entity.type
_entity.pdbx_description
1 polymer ?
#
loop_
_entity_poly.entity_id
_entity_poly.type
_entity_poly.pdbx_seq_one_letter_code
_entity_poly.pdbx_strand_id
1 'polypeptide(L)'
;MRGPDAPPDWHIYRYMYAVTLKSGTTPDQCPYECPLYRQLGGQVEYHDDDCPVANDLFDRMIDIPLNQWHMPEDCDKLARGINQVLSQYCTEDAGARAWR
;
A
#
# COMPACT_ATOMS: atom_id res chain seq x y z
N MET A 1 -10.00 -3.61 1.77
CA MET A 1 -10.08 -3.85 0.30
C MET A 1 -9.80 -2.52 -0.36
N ARG A 2 -8.76 -2.37 -1.19
CA ARG A 2 -8.40 -1.03 -1.65
C ARG A 2 -8.20 -0.98 -3.16
N GLY A 3 -9.18 -0.33 -3.80
CA GLY A 3 -9.11 0.26 -5.12
C GLY A 3 -8.57 1.70 -5.06
N PRO A 4 -8.61 2.46 -6.16
CA PRO A 4 -8.08 3.83 -6.22
C PRO A 4 -8.73 4.81 -5.22
N ASP A 5 -9.99 4.56 -4.84
CA ASP A 5 -10.77 5.43 -3.93
C ASP A 5 -10.70 5.01 -2.46
N ALA A 6 -9.66 4.26 -2.11
CA ALA A 6 -9.42 3.82 -0.75
C ALA A 6 -9.18 4.99 0.23
N PRO A 7 -9.69 4.90 1.49
CA PRO A 7 -9.32 5.85 2.52
C PRO A 7 -7.80 5.87 2.76
N PRO A 8 -7.22 7.02 3.16
CA PRO A 8 -5.80 7.13 3.48
C PRO A 8 -5.34 6.06 4.48
N ASP A 9 -4.16 5.49 4.23
CA ASP A 9 -3.54 4.46 5.04
C ASP A 9 -2.06 4.80 5.21
N TRP A 10 -1.63 5.05 6.45
CA TRP A 10 -0.25 5.47 6.72
C TRP A 10 0.80 4.45 6.27
N HIS A 11 0.44 3.18 6.06
CA HIS A 11 1.35 2.16 5.53
C HIS A 11 1.64 2.30 4.02
N ILE A 12 0.93 3.20 3.33
CA ILE A 12 1.15 3.53 1.91
C ILE A 12 1.89 4.87 1.86
N TYR A 13 3.02 4.92 1.16
CA TYR A 13 3.95 6.05 1.19
C TYR A 13 3.29 7.42 0.94
N ARG A 14 2.38 7.53 -0.04
CA ARG A 14 1.70 8.80 -0.39
C ARG A 14 0.83 9.34 0.74
N TYR A 15 0.39 8.48 1.66
CA TYR A 15 -0.45 8.83 2.81
C TYR A 15 0.32 8.94 4.13
N MET A 16 1.65 8.85 4.11
CA MET A 16 2.49 9.18 5.26
C MET A 16 2.54 10.70 5.46
N TYR A 17 1.40 11.34 5.77
CA TYR A 17 1.22 12.79 5.71
C TYR A 17 2.21 13.60 6.55
N ALA A 18 2.67 13.07 7.69
CA ALA A 18 3.72 13.74 8.46
C ALA A 18 5.00 13.96 7.64
N VAL A 19 5.29 13.03 6.73
CA VAL A 19 6.44 13.08 5.81
C VAL A 19 6.09 13.85 4.54
N THR A 20 5.03 13.44 3.83
CA THR A 20 4.70 14.00 2.50
C THR A 20 4.25 15.46 2.57
N LEU A 21 3.56 15.86 3.64
CA LEU A 21 3.20 17.26 3.90
C LEU A 21 4.28 18.01 4.69
N LYS A 22 5.43 17.38 4.96
CA LYS A 22 6.57 17.99 5.67
C LYS A 22 6.16 18.64 7.01
N SER A 23 5.30 17.94 7.76
CA SER A 23 4.77 18.44 9.03
C SER A 23 5.81 18.28 10.14
N GLY A 24 6.51 19.37 10.47
CA GLY A 24 7.42 19.40 11.60
C GLY A 24 6.70 19.25 12.95
N THR A 25 7.37 18.67 13.94
CA THR A 25 6.78 18.41 15.28
C THR A 25 7.29 19.37 16.36
N THR A 26 8.21 20.26 16.01
CA THR A 26 8.78 21.27 16.91
C THR A 26 8.24 22.66 16.56
N PRO A 27 8.38 23.66 17.45
CA PRO A 27 8.02 25.05 17.13
C PRO A 27 8.71 25.59 15.87
N ASP A 28 9.95 25.14 15.62
CA ASP A 28 10.74 25.53 14.45
C ASP A 28 10.52 24.60 13.23
N GLN A 29 9.46 23.78 13.25
CA GLN A 29 9.09 22.87 12.16
C GLN A 29 10.22 21.90 11.73
N CYS A 30 11.01 21.42 12.69
CA CYS A 30 12.03 20.40 12.44
C CYS A 30 11.42 19.06 11.98
N PRO A 31 12.08 18.30 11.07
CA PRO A 31 13.39 18.59 10.48
C PRO A 31 13.34 19.51 9.25
N TYR A 32 12.17 19.71 8.63
CA TYR A 32 12.06 20.31 7.29
C TYR A 32 12.45 21.79 7.23
N GLU A 33 12.19 22.56 8.29
CA GLU A 33 12.54 23.99 8.36
C GLU A 33 13.68 24.29 9.33
N CYS A 34 14.29 23.27 9.94
CA CYS A 34 15.31 23.51 10.94
C CYS A 34 16.58 24.10 10.29
N PRO A 35 17.29 25.03 10.98
CA PRO A 35 18.49 25.66 10.43
C PRO A 35 19.54 24.63 10.01
N LEU A 36 19.74 23.56 10.78
CA LEU A 36 20.73 22.53 10.47
C LEU A 36 20.42 21.81 9.15
N TYR A 37 19.17 21.43 8.91
CA TYR A 37 18.75 20.75 7.68
C TYR A 37 18.93 21.66 6.46
N ARG A 38 18.46 22.92 6.55
CA ARG A 38 18.58 23.90 5.47
C ARG A 38 20.04 24.29 5.19
N GLN A 39 20.86 24.47 6.22
CA GLN A 39 22.29 24.81 6.09
C GLN A 39 23.10 23.69 5.42
N LEU A 40 22.67 22.43 5.60
CA LEU A 40 23.26 21.27 4.91
C LEU A 40 22.68 21.05 3.50
N GLY A 41 21.86 21.97 2.98
CA GLY A 41 21.28 21.91 1.64
C GLY A 41 19.97 21.13 1.53
N GLY A 42 19.31 20.83 2.66
CA GLY A 42 18.06 20.08 2.69
C GLY A 42 16.89 20.82 2.02
N GLN A 43 16.34 20.22 0.95
CA GLN A 43 15.20 20.72 0.18
C GLN A 43 14.42 19.56 -0.47
N VAL A 44 13.95 18.60 0.33
CA VAL A 44 13.20 17.46 -0.19
C VAL A 44 11.79 17.87 -0.65
N GLU A 45 11.38 17.34 -1.80
CA GLU A 45 10.02 17.39 -2.29
C GLU A 45 9.51 15.95 -2.42
N TYR A 46 8.23 15.75 -2.09
CA TYR A 46 7.54 14.47 -2.19
C TYR A 46 6.31 14.66 -3.06
N HIS A 47 6.08 13.71 -3.96
CA HIS A 47 4.95 13.70 -4.86
C HIS A 47 4.21 12.36 -4.80
N ASP A 48 2.91 12.42 -5.07
CA ASP A 48 2.04 11.24 -5.03
C ASP A 48 2.45 10.19 -6.07
N ASP A 49 3.18 10.56 -7.12
CA ASP A 49 3.66 9.69 -8.19
C ASP A 49 5.14 9.32 -8.09
N ASP A 50 5.81 9.61 -6.98
CA ASP A 50 7.23 9.25 -6.77
C ASP A 50 7.48 7.73 -6.86
N CYS A 51 6.46 6.90 -6.58
CA CYS A 51 6.52 5.44 -6.69
C CYS A 51 5.31 4.89 -7.48
N PRO A 52 5.26 5.07 -8.81
CA PRO A 52 4.06 4.79 -9.61
C PRO A 52 3.73 3.29 -9.68
N VAL A 53 4.75 2.42 -9.64
CA VAL A 53 4.56 0.97 -9.56
C VAL A 53 3.93 0.56 -8.23
N ALA A 54 4.34 1.21 -7.13
CA ALA A 54 3.73 0.96 -5.83
C ALA A 54 2.26 1.38 -5.84
N ASN A 55 1.93 2.52 -6.44
CA ASN A 55 0.53 2.96 -6.60
C ASN A 55 -0.33 1.93 -7.35
N ASP A 56 0.11 1.46 -8.53
CA ASP A 56 -0.62 0.42 -9.29
C ASP A 56 -0.81 -0.87 -8.46
N LEU A 57 0.22 -1.30 -7.73
CA LEU A 57 0.12 -2.50 -6.89
C LEU A 57 -0.88 -2.31 -5.75
N PHE A 58 -0.82 -1.19 -5.02
CA PHE A 58 -1.73 -0.93 -3.90
C PHE A 58 -3.17 -0.67 -4.33
N ASP A 59 -3.39 -0.05 -5.50
CA ASP A 59 -4.72 0.21 -6.05
C ASP A 59 -5.40 -1.08 -6.57
N ARG A 60 -4.68 -2.19 -6.70
CA ARG A 60 -5.24 -3.50 -7.08
C ARG A 60 -5.13 -4.56 -5.98
N MET A 61 -4.59 -4.18 -4.82
CA MET A 61 -4.30 -5.12 -3.75
C MET A 61 -5.57 -5.53 -3.00
N ILE A 62 -5.70 -6.84 -2.81
CA ILE A 62 -6.70 -7.44 -1.93
C ILE A 62 -5.95 -8.08 -0.77
N ASP A 63 -6.20 -7.57 0.43
CA ASP A 63 -5.71 -8.17 1.65
C ASP A 63 -6.68 -9.26 2.11
N ILE A 64 -6.15 -10.48 2.29
CA ILE A 64 -6.89 -11.63 2.80
C ILE A 64 -6.21 -12.04 4.10
N PRO A 65 -6.79 -11.71 5.27
CA PRO A 65 -6.14 -11.99 6.53
C PRO A 65 -6.00 -13.50 6.72
N LEU A 66 -4.78 -13.93 7.02
CA LEU A 66 -4.47 -15.29 7.44
C LEU A 66 -4.25 -15.30 8.94
N ASN A 67 -4.75 -16.34 9.58
CA ASN A 67 -4.66 -16.52 11.02
C ASN A 67 -4.10 -17.91 11.36
N GLN A 68 -3.26 -18.00 12.38
CA GLN A 68 -2.70 -19.25 12.89
C GLN A 68 -3.75 -20.25 13.42
N TRP A 69 -4.99 -19.83 13.64
CA TRP A 69 -6.07 -20.71 14.11
C TRP A 69 -6.88 -21.34 12.98
N HIS A 70 -6.53 -21.12 11.70
CA HIS A 70 -7.18 -21.83 10.60
C HIS A 70 -6.85 -23.32 10.63
N MET A 71 -7.89 -24.14 10.55
CA MET A 71 -7.73 -25.56 10.25
C MET A 71 -7.54 -25.76 8.74
N PRO A 72 -6.97 -26.89 8.29
CA PRO A 72 -6.83 -27.18 6.86
C PRO A 72 -8.14 -27.00 6.08
N GLU A 73 -9.27 -27.38 6.66
CA GLU A 73 -10.58 -27.24 6.04
C GLU A 73 -11.03 -25.78 5.87
N ASP A 74 -10.55 -24.87 6.73
CA ASP A 74 -10.83 -23.44 6.61
C ASP A 74 -10.02 -22.85 5.45
N CYS A 75 -8.76 -23.24 5.30
CA CYS A 75 -7.92 -22.87 4.15
C CYS A 75 -8.56 -23.32 2.83
N ASP A 76 -9.09 -24.55 2.77
CA ASP A 76 -9.80 -25.06 1.59
C ASP A 76 -11.07 -24.26 1.27
N LYS A 77 -11.85 -23.88 2.30
CA LYS A 77 -13.04 -23.04 2.12
C LYS A 77 -12.68 -21.65 1.62
N LEU A 78 -11.63 -21.04 2.16
CA LEU A 78 -11.12 -19.74 1.73
C LEU A 78 -10.67 -19.80 0.26
N ALA A 79 -9.83 -20.79 -0.10
CA ALA A 79 -9.36 -20.98 -1.46
C ALA A 79 -10.51 -21.18 -2.46
N ARG A 80 -11.50 -22.03 -2.11
CA ARG A 80 -12.70 -22.21 -2.94
C ARG A 80 -13.50 -20.92 -3.11
N GLY A 81 -13.70 -20.16 -2.05
CA GLY A 81 -14.42 -18.88 -2.08
C GLY A 81 -13.73 -17.85 -2.98
N ILE A 82 -12.40 -17.73 -2.86
CA ILE A 82 -11.59 -16.84 -3.70
C ILE A 82 -11.75 -17.23 -5.18
N ASN A 83 -11.55 -18.50 -5.52
CA ASN A 83 -11.67 -18.98 -6.90
C ASN A 83 -13.08 -18.82 -7.47
N GLN A 84 -14.13 -19.04 -6.65
CA GLN A 84 -15.51 -18.82 -7.07
C GLN A 84 -15.75 -17.36 -7.45
N VAL A 85 -15.31 -16.40 -6.64
CA VAL A 85 -15.51 -14.98 -6.95
C VAL A 85 -14.68 -14.58 -8.18
N LEU A 86 -13.40 -14.97 -8.23
CA LEU A 86 -12.53 -14.64 -9.36
C LEU A 86 -13.06 -15.21 -10.68
N SER A 87 -13.57 -16.44 -10.71
CA SER A 87 -14.17 -17.03 -11.92
C SER A 87 -15.44 -16.32 -12.40
N GLN A 88 -16.13 -15.56 -11.53
CA GLN A 88 -17.32 -14.79 -11.91
C GLN A 88 -16.97 -13.39 -12.45
N TYR A 89 -15.91 -12.76 -11.96
CA TYR A 89 -15.61 -11.35 -12.23
C TYR A 89 -14.28 -11.11 -12.96
N CYS A 90 -13.47 -12.14 -13.16
CA CYS A 90 -12.18 -12.06 -13.83
C CYS A 90 -12.09 -13.09 -14.96
N THR A 91 -11.27 -12.79 -15.95
CA THR A 91 -10.88 -13.72 -17.01
C THR A 91 -9.51 -14.29 -16.66
N GLU A 92 -9.38 -15.61 -16.65
CA GLU A 92 -8.09 -16.26 -16.46
C GLU A 92 -7.12 -15.91 -17.60
N ASP A 93 -5.90 -15.51 -17.25
CA ASP A 93 -4.84 -15.33 -18.22
C ASP A 93 -4.26 -16.69 -18.59
N ALA A 94 -4.49 -17.12 -19.84
CA ALA A 94 -3.99 -18.38 -20.37
C ALA A 94 -2.45 -18.47 -20.42
N GLY A 95 -1.75 -17.33 -20.34
CA GLY A 95 -0.29 -17.25 -20.24
C GLY A 95 0.24 -17.21 -18.81
N ALA A 96 -0.63 -17.18 -17.79
CA ALA A 96 -0.21 -17.09 -16.40
C ALA A 96 0.60 -18.32 -15.98
N ARG A 97 1.64 -18.08 -15.16
CA ARG A 97 2.47 -19.15 -14.61
C ARG A 97 1.66 -19.92 -13.56
N ALA A 98 1.50 -21.22 -13.77
CA ALA A 98 0.90 -22.10 -12.77
C ALA A 98 1.66 -22.02 -11.44
N TRP A 99 0.92 -22.00 -10.33
CA TRP A 99 1.47 -22.18 -9.00
C TRP A 99 1.99 -23.63 -8.92
N ARG A 100 3.30 -23.79 -8.77
CA ARG A 100 3.98 -25.09 -8.64
C ARG A 100 4.61 -25.20 -7.26
#